data_AF-A0A8S3QFX5-F1
#
_entry.id   AF-A0A8S3QFX5-F1
#
_cell.length_a   1.000
_cell.length_b   1.000
_cell.length_c   1.000
_cell.angle_alpha   90.00
_cell.angle_beta   90.00
_cell.angle_gamma   90.00
#
_symmetry.space_group_name_H-M   'P 1'
#
loop_
_entity.id
_entity.type
_entity.pdbx_description
1 polymer ?
#
loop_
_entity_poly.entity_id
_entity_poly.type
_entity_poly.pdbx_seq_one_letter_code
_entity_poly.pdbx_strand_id
1 'polypeptide(L)'
;MVHRQDFVRPLCKGLISLKQILFADPDCLEKKWYHDDIRVYKNICFLTQCCNEHNGIIWKIRFDTPKSSRSRKLLKSGSLVCLTNKTFTILQYATVEDNNDRDLRNGIYEIRFIDDIPNMFELLHQHDVILIDSQVFFPSYFHTLLSIKCMHNMIINEEHSLPFGTQLSNKRNSLNQEEPDYFKSPSFLKDGFDISCLNQGHDVKKIDISNDANWPDAKTLNMDDSQHRALITSMKSKLAFIQGPPGTGKTVIGLK
;
A
#
# COMPACT_ATOMS: atom_id res chain seq x y z
N MET A 1 3.84 -2.07 4.23
CA MET A 1 2.79 -1.13 4.71
C MET A 1 3.17 0.34 4.56
N VAL A 2 4.42 0.74 4.80
CA VAL A 2 4.90 2.14 4.69
C VAL A 2 4.65 2.73 3.30
N HIS A 3 5.07 2.04 2.23
CA HIS A 3 4.87 2.54 0.86
C HIS A 3 3.41 2.79 0.50
N ARG A 4 2.43 2.01 0.98
CA ARG A 4 1.01 2.24 0.67
C ARG A 4 0.52 3.57 1.26
N GLN A 5 0.96 3.91 2.47
CA GLN A 5 0.58 5.18 3.09
C GLN A 5 1.22 6.37 2.40
N ASP A 6 2.44 6.25 1.89
CA ASP A 6 3.14 7.37 1.25
C ASP A 6 2.42 7.89 -0.02
N PHE A 7 1.66 7.04 -0.71
CA PHE A 7 0.89 7.42 -1.91
C PHE A 7 -0.59 7.68 -1.63
N VAL A 8 -1.21 6.87 -0.76
CA VAL A 8 -2.65 7.00 -0.45
C VAL A 8 -2.89 8.20 0.47
N ARG A 9 -1.99 8.46 1.41
CA ARG A 9 -2.17 9.53 2.41
C ARG A 9 -2.18 10.93 1.79
N PRO A 10 -1.30 11.30 0.84
CA PRO A 10 -1.38 12.56 0.11
C PRO A 10 -2.72 12.75 -0.61
N LEU A 11 -3.17 11.73 -1.35
CA LEU A 11 -4.45 11.78 -2.05
C LEU A 11 -5.63 11.93 -1.08
N CYS A 12 -5.68 11.11 -0.03
CA CYS A 12 -6.75 11.20 0.98
C CYS A 12 -6.74 12.55 1.70
N LYS A 13 -5.57 13.09 2.06
CA LYS A 13 -5.45 14.42 2.66
C LYS A 13 -5.97 15.50 1.71
N GLY A 14 -5.52 15.48 0.46
CA GLY A 14 -5.98 16.42 -0.56
C GLY A 14 -7.49 16.38 -0.76
N LEU A 15 -8.08 15.18 -0.83
CA LEU A 15 -9.53 15.01 -0.98
C LEU A 15 -10.30 15.55 0.24
N ILE A 16 -9.83 15.26 1.46
CA ILE A 16 -10.47 15.76 2.70
C ILE A 16 -10.39 17.29 2.75
N SER A 17 -9.23 17.87 2.47
CA SER A 17 -9.02 19.33 2.43
C SER A 17 -9.90 19.99 1.37
N LEU A 18 -9.97 19.41 0.17
CA LEU A 18 -10.82 19.91 -0.90
C LEU A 18 -12.30 19.86 -0.52
N LYS A 19 -12.77 18.75 0.08
CA LYS A 19 -14.16 18.62 0.54
C LYS A 19 -14.53 19.64 1.60
N GLN A 20 -13.64 19.87 2.58
CA GLN A 20 -13.87 20.86 3.63
C GLN A 20 -13.95 22.28 3.07
N ILE A 21 -13.07 22.63 2.14
CA ILE A 21 -13.05 23.98 1.55
C ILE A 21 -14.26 24.18 0.64
N LEU A 22 -14.64 23.19 -0.17
CA LEU A 22 -15.85 23.26 -0.99
C LEU A 22 -17.13 23.39 -0.16
N PHE A 23 -17.18 22.77 1.02
CA PHE A 23 -18.31 22.91 1.94
C PHE A 23 -18.39 24.32 2.54
N ALA A 24 -17.24 24.95 2.81
CA ALA A 24 -17.19 26.31 3.34
C ALA A 24 -17.39 27.41 2.27
N ASP A 25 -16.88 27.18 1.06
CA ASP A 25 -16.94 28.09 -0.07
C ASP A 25 -17.16 27.29 -1.37
N PRO A 26 -18.43 27.17 -1.84
CA PRO A 26 -18.76 26.41 -3.06
C PRO A 26 -18.08 26.93 -4.34
N ASP A 27 -17.66 28.20 -4.33
CA ASP A 27 -17.01 28.88 -5.44
C ASP A 27 -15.48 28.95 -5.24
N CYS A 28 -14.92 28.28 -4.24
CA CYS A 28 -13.48 28.26 -3.98
C CYS A 28 -12.65 27.83 -5.19
N LEU A 29 -13.22 26.94 -6.02
CA LEU A 29 -12.57 26.47 -7.22
C LEU A 29 -12.57 27.54 -8.33
N GLU A 30 -13.51 28.49 -8.37
CA GLU A 30 -13.49 29.64 -9.30
C GLU A 30 -12.34 30.61 -9.01
N LYS A 31 -11.78 30.54 -7.79
CA LYS A 31 -10.56 31.23 -7.42
C LYS A 31 -9.34 30.38 -7.81
N LYS A 32 -8.14 30.94 -7.65
CA LYS A 32 -6.89 30.25 -7.95
C LYS A 32 -6.66 29.13 -6.91
N TRP A 33 -7.15 27.92 -7.20
CA TRP A 33 -6.94 26.73 -6.37
C TRP A 33 -5.49 26.22 -6.47
N TYR A 34 -4.91 25.87 -5.33
CA TYR A 34 -3.59 25.23 -5.26
C TYR A 34 -3.52 24.29 -4.06
N HIS A 35 -2.96 23.10 -4.28
CA HIS A 35 -2.68 22.13 -3.24
C HIS A 35 -1.41 21.35 -3.63
N ASP A 36 -0.57 21.00 -2.67
CA ASP A 36 0.71 20.33 -2.93
C ASP A 36 0.49 18.89 -3.43
N ASP A 37 -0.46 18.17 -2.84
CA ASP A 37 -0.69 16.75 -3.15
C ASP A 37 -1.63 16.48 -4.34
N ILE A 38 -2.55 17.40 -4.65
CA ILE A 38 -3.63 17.16 -5.63
C ILE A 38 -3.83 18.33 -6.58
N ARG A 39 -4.42 18.04 -7.73
CA ARG A 39 -4.85 19.03 -8.71
C ARG A 39 -6.29 18.80 -9.09
N VAL A 40 -6.99 19.89 -9.35
CA VAL A 40 -8.42 19.85 -9.66
C VAL A 40 -8.63 20.49 -11.01
N TYR A 41 -9.28 19.75 -11.90
CA TYR A 41 -9.73 20.20 -13.21
C TYR A 41 -11.25 20.29 -13.21
N LYS A 42 -11.78 21.32 -13.87
CA LYS A 42 -13.20 21.62 -13.91
C LYS A 42 -13.73 21.56 -15.34
N ASN A 43 -15.05 21.75 -15.48
CA ASN A 43 -15.75 21.78 -16.76
C ASN A 43 -15.50 20.46 -17.53
N ILE A 44 -15.61 19.34 -16.82
CA ILE A 44 -15.42 18.02 -17.41
C ILE A 44 -16.62 17.73 -18.31
N CYS A 45 -16.36 17.55 -19.60
CA CYS A 45 -17.36 17.14 -20.58
C CYS A 45 -17.05 15.73 -21.09
N PHE A 46 -17.99 14.81 -20.92
CA PHE A 46 -17.91 13.49 -21.55
C PHE A 46 -18.28 13.60 -23.03
N LEU A 47 -17.41 13.13 -23.92
CA LEU A 47 -17.61 13.24 -25.36
C LEU A 47 -18.19 11.95 -25.96
N THR A 48 -17.47 10.85 -25.81
CA THR A 48 -17.84 9.57 -26.40
C THR A 48 -17.20 8.41 -25.65
N GLN A 49 -17.79 7.24 -25.81
CA GLN A 49 -17.25 5.96 -25.38
C GLN A 49 -16.61 5.27 -26.59
N CYS A 50 -15.38 4.81 -26.42
CA CYS A 50 -14.67 4.01 -27.41
C CYS A 50 -14.42 2.62 -26.83
N CYS A 51 -14.67 1.59 -27.62
CA CYS A 51 -14.28 0.23 -27.27
C CYS A 51 -12.94 -0.07 -27.93
N ASN A 52 -11.95 -0.48 -27.15
CA ASN A 52 -10.68 -0.97 -27.65
C ASN A 52 -10.58 -2.47 -27.34
N GLU A 53 -10.29 -3.28 -28.34
CA GLU A 53 -10.23 -4.75 -28.26
C GLU A 53 -9.28 -5.25 -27.16
N HIS A 54 -8.22 -4.51 -26.87
CA HIS A 54 -7.23 -4.87 -25.84
C HIS A 54 -7.46 -4.21 -24.48
N ASN A 55 -8.14 -3.06 -24.47
CA ASN A 55 -8.20 -2.15 -23.31
C ASN A 55 -9.62 -1.99 -22.73
N GLY A 56 -10.63 -2.60 -23.35
CA GLY A 56 -12.02 -2.53 -22.91
C GLY A 56 -12.66 -1.18 -23.22
N ILE A 57 -13.48 -0.69 -22.29
CA ILE A 57 -14.24 0.55 -22.44
C ILE A 57 -13.36 1.75 -22.05
N ILE A 58 -13.15 2.66 -23.00
CA ILE A 58 -12.42 3.91 -22.85
C ILE A 58 -13.39 5.08 -23.01
N TRP A 59 -13.24 6.11 -22.18
CA TRP A 59 -14.04 7.33 -22.24
C TRP A 59 -13.19 8.51 -22.67
N LYS A 60 -13.66 9.26 -23.66
CA LYS A 60 -13.08 10.56 -24.02
C LYS A 60 -13.72 11.64 -23.18
N ILE A 61 -12.93 12.30 -22.36
CA ILE A 61 -13.31 13.49 -21.61
C ILE A 61 -12.60 14.73 -22.16
N ARG A 62 -13.27 15.87 -22.10
CA ARG A 62 -12.69 17.17 -22.43
C ARG A 62 -12.75 18.08 -21.23
N PHE A 63 -11.69 18.82 -20.97
CA PHE A 63 -11.68 19.88 -19.97
C PHE A 63 -10.63 20.94 -20.30
N ASP A 64 -10.80 22.11 -19.68
CA ASP A 64 -9.89 23.22 -19.89
C ASP A 64 -8.55 22.93 -19.21
N THR A 65 -7.51 22.75 -20.03
CA THR A 65 -6.14 22.66 -19.55
C THR A 65 -5.45 24.01 -19.68
N PRO A 66 -4.63 24.41 -18.68
CA PRO A 66 -3.84 25.63 -18.83
C PRO A 66 -2.90 25.49 -20.04
N LYS A 67 -2.95 26.47 -20.96
CA LYS A 67 -2.21 26.50 -22.25
C LYS A 67 -0.67 26.46 -22.10
N SER A 68 -0.15 26.37 -20.88
CA SER A 68 1.29 26.30 -20.61
C SER A 68 1.88 24.96 -21.01
N SER A 69 2.97 25.03 -21.79
CA SER A 69 3.78 23.90 -22.23
C SER A 69 4.24 22.97 -21.11
N ARG A 70 4.52 23.50 -19.91
CA ARG A 70 4.97 22.71 -18.74
C ARG A 70 3.84 21.88 -18.12
N SER A 71 2.59 22.31 -18.27
CA SER A 71 1.42 21.67 -17.66
C SER A 71 0.91 20.45 -18.44
N ARG A 72 1.28 20.34 -19.72
CA ARG A 72 0.87 19.23 -20.62
C ARG A 72 1.55 17.89 -20.31
N LYS A 73 2.62 17.88 -19.49
CA LYS A 73 3.35 16.66 -19.11
C LYS A 73 2.79 15.94 -17.88
N LEU A 74 1.65 16.37 -17.33
CA LEU A 74 1.28 16.02 -15.97
C LEU A 74 0.26 14.88 -15.87
N LEU A 75 -0.77 14.88 -16.70
CA LEU A 75 -1.64 13.72 -16.88
C LEU A 75 -1.02 12.76 -17.90
N LYS A 76 -0.01 12.01 -17.44
CA LYS A 76 0.67 11.01 -18.26
C LYS A 76 -0.20 9.77 -18.38
N SER A 77 0.01 8.99 -19.45
CA SER A 77 -0.51 7.63 -19.53
C SER A 77 -0.19 6.83 -18.27
N GLY A 78 -1.19 6.11 -17.76
CA GLY A 78 -1.19 5.36 -16.51
C GLY A 78 -1.52 6.16 -15.24
N SER A 79 -1.61 7.50 -15.30
CA SER A 79 -1.88 8.30 -14.11
C SER A 79 -3.24 7.95 -13.51
N LEU A 80 -3.30 7.81 -12.17
CA LEU A 80 -4.54 7.57 -11.45
C LEU A 80 -5.25 8.90 -11.22
N VAL A 81 -6.47 8.99 -11.73
CA VAL A 81 -7.35 10.14 -11.56
C VAL A 81 -8.64 9.72 -10.88
N CYS A 82 -9.30 10.68 -10.24
CA CYS A 82 -10.57 10.49 -9.58
C CYS A 82 -11.59 11.48 -10.11
N LEU A 83 -12.77 11.00 -10.49
CA LEU A 83 -13.91 11.82 -10.89
C LEU A 83 -14.94 11.83 -9.76
N THR A 84 -15.44 13.01 -9.44
CA THR A 84 -16.43 13.21 -8.39
C THR A 84 -17.26 14.46 -8.69
N ASN A 85 -18.43 14.58 -8.07
CA ASN A 85 -19.21 15.82 -8.06
C ASN A 85 -18.79 16.72 -6.90
N LYS A 86 -19.25 17.99 -6.86
CA LYS A 86 -18.83 18.94 -5.82
C LYS A 86 -19.25 18.53 -4.42
N THR A 87 -20.29 17.71 -4.29
CA THR A 87 -20.79 17.19 -3.01
C THR A 87 -20.07 15.91 -2.53
N PHE A 88 -19.19 15.33 -3.35
CA PHE A 88 -18.48 14.07 -3.07
C PHE A 88 -19.43 12.90 -2.74
N THR A 89 -20.62 12.87 -3.35
CA THR A 89 -21.55 11.73 -3.21
C THR A 89 -21.14 10.58 -4.11
N ILE A 90 -20.58 10.89 -5.28
CA ILE A 90 -20.11 9.91 -6.26
C ILE A 90 -18.60 9.99 -6.31
N LEU A 91 -17.91 8.85 -6.20
CA LEU A 91 -16.46 8.76 -6.31
C LEU A 91 -16.10 7.65 -7.28
N GLN A 92 -15.46 8.00 -8.38
CA GLN A 92 -15.05 7.06 -9.42
C GLN A 92 -13.57 7.20 -9.70
N TYR A 93 -12.88 6.08 -9.84
CA TYR A 93 -11.45 6.05 -10.13
C TYR A 93 -11.21 5.61 -11.56
N ALA A 94 -10.26 6.27 -12.22
CA ALA A 94 -9.88 5.97 -13.58
C ALA A 94 -8.38 6.11 -13.79
N THR A 95 -7.86 5.46 -14.84
CA THR A 95 -6.51 5.64 -15.33
C THR A 95 -6.52 6.43 -16.62
N VAL A 96 -5.56 7.32 -16.80
CA VAL A 96 -5.35 8.04 -18.07
C VAL A 96 -4.73 7.09 -19.08
N GLU A 97 -5.29 7.00 -20.28
CA GLU A 97 -4.73 6.22 -21.38
C GLU A 97 -3.80 7.08 -22.25
N ASP A 98 -3.00 6.43 -23.10
CA ASP A 98 -2.18 7.14 -24.06
C ASP A 98 -3.06 7.82 -25.12
N ASN A 99 -2.79 9.10 -25.36
CA ASN A 99 -3.58 9.95 -26.25
C ASN A 99 -2.70 10.53 -27.35
N ASN A 100 -3.29 10.75 -28.52
CA ASN A 100 -2.62 11.47 -29.60
C ASN A 100 -2.40 12.94 -29.22
N ASP A 101 -1.24 13.50 -29.61
CA ASP A 101 -0.89 14.91 -29.36
C ASP A 101 -1.95 15.91 -29.83
N ARG A 102 -2.73 15.57 -30.86
CA ARG A 102 -3.83 16.41 -31.38
C ARG A 102 -4.96 16.53 -30.37
N ASP A 103 -5.35 15.43 -29.75
CA ASP A 103 -6.44 15.38 -28.76
C ASP A 103 -6.02 16.12 -27.49
N LEU A 104 -4.78 15.91 -27.03
CA LEU A 104 -4.22 16.63 -25.88
C LEU A 104 -4.19 18.15 -26.09
N ARG A 105 -3.88 18.62 -27.31
CA ARG A 105 -3.92 20.07 -27.64
C ARG A 105 -5.32 20.67 -27.57
N ASN A 106 -6.34 19.85 -27.78
CA ASN A 106 -7.74 20.23 -27.70
C ASN A 106 -8.33 19.99 -26.30
N GLY A 107 -7.50 19.65 -25.30
CA GLY A 107 -7.93 19.34 -23.93
C GLY A 107 -8.72 18.03 -23.83
N ILE A 108 -8.55 17.11 -24.79
CA ILE A 108 -9.23 15.82 -24.83
C ILE A 108 -8.29 14.75 -24.26
N TYR A 109 -8.80 13.98 -23.32
CA TYR A 109 -8.12 12.88 -22.65
C TYR A 109 -8.98 11.62 -22.68
N GLU A 110 -8.36 10.51 -23.05
CA GLU A 110 -8.90 9.17 -22.87
C GLU A 110 -8.62 8.66 -21.45
N ILE A 111 -9.66 8.17 -20.78
CA ILE A 111 -9.60 7.57 -19.45
C ILE A 111 -10.30 6.21 -19.43
N ARG A 112 -9.86 5.32 -18.54
CA ARG A 112 -10.45 4.01 -18.29
C ARG A 112 -10.84 3.89 -16.83
N PHE A 113 -12.10 3.59 -16.53
CA PHE A 113 -12.54 3.37 -15.15
C PHE A 113 -12.00 2.05 -14.58
N ILE A 114 -11.65 2.05 -13.29
CA ILE A 114 -11.04 0.90 -12.60
C ILE A 114 -12.10 -0.07 -12.05
N ASP A 115 -13.24 0.43 -11.56
CA ASP A 115 -14.30 -0.34 -10.92
C ASP A 115 -15.69 -0.03 -11.53
N ASP A 116 -16.70 -0.82 -11.14
CA ASP A 116 -17.97 -1.10 -11.83
C ASP A 116 -18.83 0.07 -12.37
N ILE A 117 -19.49 -0.27 -13.48
CA ILE A 117 -20.39 0.49 -14.36
C ILE A 117 -21.57 1.26 -13.70
N PRO A 118 -22.18 0.88 -12.54
CA PRO A 118 -23.39 1.54 -12.04
C PRO A 118 -23.19 3.02 -11.68
N ASN A 119 -22.14 3.34 -10.93
CA ASN A 119 -21.86 4.70 -10.45
C ASN A 119 -21.34 5.61 -11.57
N MET A 120 -20.83 5.02 -12.65
CA MET A 120 -20.41 5.75 -13.85
C MET A 120 -21.62 6.41 -14.51
N PHE A 121 -22.75 5.70 -14.67
CA PHE A 121 -23.94 6.28 -15.26
C PHE A 121 -24.45 7.47 -14.46
N GLU A 122 -24.45 7.39 -13.13
CA GLU A 122 -24.86 8.51 -12.28
C GLU A 122 -23.95 9.73 -12.47
N LEU A 123 -22.64 9.52 -12.58
CA LEU A 123 -21.65 10.57 -12.84
C LEU A 123 -21.86 11.25 -14.19
N LEU A 124 -22.20 10.50 -15.24
CA LEU A 124 -22.46 11.04 -16.59
C LEU A 124 -23.64 12.02 -16.64
N HIS A 125 -24.60 11.89 -15.72
CA HIS A 125 -25.76 12.77 -15.62
C HIS A 125 -25.51 14.00 -14.73
N GLN A 126 -24.37 14.07 -14.03
CA GLN A 126 -24.02 15.22 -13.20
C GLN A 126 -23.48 16.38 -14.06
N HIS A 127 -23.81 17.61 -13.68
CA HIS A 127 -23.33 18.82 -14.36
C HIS A 127 -22.14 19.49 -13.66
N ASP A 128 -21.79 19.04 -12.45
CA ASP A 128 -20.77 19.64 -11.58
C ASP A 128 -19.56 18.70 -11.36
N VAL A 129 -19.28 17.85 -12.34
CA VAL A 129 -18.17 16.88 -12.28
C VAL A 129 -16.82 17.61 -12.30
N ILE A 130 -15.96 17.20 -11.38
CA ILE A 130 -14.56 17.60 -11.29
C ILE A 130 -13.65 16.37 -11.45
N LEU A 131 -12.48 16.59 -12.04
CA LEU A 131 -11.42 15.60 -12.16
C LEU A 131 -10.28 15.95 -11.21
N ILE A 132 -9.87 15.00 -10.40
CA ILE A 132 -8.83 15.15 -9.39
C ILE A 132 -7.65 14.28 -9.79
N ASP A 133 -6.49 14.90 -9.93
CA ASP A 133 -5.22 14.23 -10.24
C ASP A 133 -4.33 14.21 -9.01
N SER A 134 -3.74 13.05 -8.72
CA SER A 134 -2.74 12.89 -7.68
C SER A 134 -1.38 13.30 -8.22
N GLN A 135 -0.70 14.24 -7.56
CA GLN A 135 0.66 14.61 -7.97
C GLN A 135 1.67 13.48 -7.73
N VAL A 136 1.32 12.48 -6.91
CA VAL A 136 2.18 11.35 -6.62
C VAL A 136 1.94 10.23 -7.63
N PHE A 137 2.96 9.96 -8.45
CA PHE A 137 2.94 9.07 -9.61
C PHE A 137 2.69 7.60 -9.23
N PHE A 138 1.59 7.05 -9.73
CA PHE A 138 1.05 5.73 -9.37
C PHE A 138 1.43 4.54 -10.30
N PRO A 139 1.73 4.69 -11.61
CA PRO A 139 1.80 3.55 -12.54
C PRO A 139 2.69 2.38 -12.11
N SER A 140 3.89 2.65 -11.59
CA SER A 140 4.82 1.60 -11.18
C SER A 140 4.31 0.76 -10.02
N TYR A 141 3.43 1.32 -9.18
CA TYR A 141 2.88 0.65 -8.00
C TYR A 141 1.52 0.03 -8.25
N PHE A 142 0.83 0.34 -9.36
CA PHE A 142 -0.47 -0.24 -9.68
C PHE A 142 -0.40 -1.76 -9.69
N HIS A 143 0.57 -2.33 -10.42
CA HIS A 143 0.76 -3.78 -10.48
C HIS A 143 1.09 -4.36 -9.10
N THR A 144 1.96 -3.70 -8.33
CA THR A 144 2.28 -4.15 -6.96
C THR A 144 1.05 -4.15 -6.04
N LEU A 145 0.24 -3.09 -6.07
CA LEU A 145 -0.96 -2.96 -5.26
C LEU A 145 -2.07 -3.90 -5.73
N LEU A 146 -2.20 -4.12 -7.04
CA LEU A 146 -3.11 -5.10 -7.61
C LEU A 146 -2.71 -6.51 -7.19
N SER A 147 -1.42 -6.86 -7.28
CA SER A 147 -0.90 -8.13 -6.78
C SER A 147 -1.18 -8.28 -5.28
N ILE A 148 -0.97 -7.23 -4.48
CA ILE A 148 -1.31 -7.26 -3.04
C ILE A 148 -2.82 -7.43 -2.82
N LYS A 149 -3.68 -6.78 -3.61
CA LYS A 149 -5.16 -6.94 -3.53
C LYS A 149 -5.57 -8.38 -3.91
N CYS A 150 -5.01 -8.93 -4.98
CA CYS A 150 -5.22 -10.33 -5.38
C CYS A 150 -4.75 -11.29 -4.29
N MET A 151 -3.52 -11.13 -3.78
CA MET A 151 -3.00 -11.91 -2.66
C MET A 151 -3.86 -11.77 -1.40
N HIS A 152 -4.36 -10.58 -1.10
CA HIS A 152 -5.25 -10.35 0.03
C HIS A 152 -6.60 -11.07 -0.12
N ASN A 153 -7.19 -11.01 -1.32
CA ASN A 153 -8.41 -11.75 -1.62
C ASN A 153 -8.18 -13.26 -1.51
N MET A 154 -7.01 -13.76 -1.95
CA MET A 154 -6.60 -15.15 -1.72
C MET A 154 -6.47 -15.44 -0.21
N ILE A 155 -5.81 -14.59 0.58
CA ILE A 155 -5.67 -14.75 2.04
C ILE A 155 -7.02 -14.83 2.76
N ILE A 156 -7.99 -14.00 2.35
CA ILE A 156 -9.31 -13.92 3.01
C ILE A 156 -10.24 -15.04 2.57
N ASN A 157 -10.23 -15.40 1.28
CA ASN A 157 -11.21 -16.32 0.70
C ASN A 157 -10.70 -17.77 0.64
N GLU A 158 -9.38 -17.97 0.53
CA GLU A 158 -8.72 -19.27 0.52
C GLU A 158 -7.82 -19.35 1.76
N GLU A 159 -8.39 -19.79 2.89
CA GLU A 159 -7.57 -20.13 4.06
C GLU A 159 -6.45 -21.08 3.61
N HIS A 160 -5.18 -20.67 3.80
CA HIS A 160 -3.95 -21.45 3.60
C HIS A 160 -3.20 -21.37 2.25
N SER A 161 -3.54 -20.49 1.30
CA SER A 161 -2.75 -20.41 0.05
C SER A 161 -1.47 -19.57 0.14
N LEU A 162 -1.32 -18.72 1.17
CA LEU A 162 -0.19 -17.80 1.29
C LEU A 162 0.78 -18.17 2.43
N PRO A 163 2.11 -18.18 2.18
CA PRO A 163 3.12 -18.34 3.23
C PRO A 163 2.91 -17.29 4.33
N PHE A 164 2.87 -17.74 5.58
CA PHE A 164 2.59 -16.94 6.78
C PHE A 164 1.19 -16.27 6.81
N GLY A 165 0.24 -16.76 6.01
CA GLY A 165 -1.09 -16.17 5.87
C GLY A 165 -1.84 -16.04 7.19
N THR A 166 -1.77 -17.04 8.08
CA THR A 166 -2.43 -17.01 9.40
C THR A 166 -1.77 -16.00 10.35
N GLN A 167 -0.44 -15.90 10.32
CA GLN A 167 0.30 -14.94 11.13
C GLN A 167 0.08 -13.50 10.65
N LEU A 168 -0.10 -13.30 9.33
CA LEU A 168 -0.37 -12.00 8.72
C LEU A 168 -1.86 -11.61 8.78
N SER A 169 -2.77 -12.57 8.75
CA SER A 169 -4.22 -12.36 8.79
C SER A 169 -4.76 -12.17 10.20
N ASN A 170 -3.95 -12.45 11.23
CA ASN A 170 -4.32 -12.34 12.64
C ASN A 170 -4.75 -10.89 12.97
N LYS A 171 -6.03 -10.63 12.69
CA LYS A 171 -6.80 -9.44 13.06
C LYS A 171 -7.05 -9.52 14.56
N ARG A 172 -6.08 -9.19 15.39
CA ARG A 172 -6.33 -8.72 16.77
C ARG A 172 -5.01 -8.35 17.43
N ASN A 173 -5.08 -7.29 18.23
CA ASN A 173 -4.11 -6.82 19.22
C ASN A 173 -3.92 -7.83 20.38
N SER A 174 -3.88 -9.13 20.06
CA SER A 174 -3.55 -10.18 20.99
C SER A 174 -2.04 -10.34 20.96
N LEU A 175 -1.38 -9.84 22.00
CA LEU A 175 0.04 -10.11 22.30
C LEU A 175 0.33 -11.60 22.55
N ASN A 176 -0.67 -12.48 22.45
CA ASN A 176 -0.48 -13.93 22.51
C ASN A 176 0.18 -14.37 21.20
N GLN A 177 1.51 -14.25 21.16
CA GLN A 177 2.35 -14.91 20.16
C GLN A 177 2.01 -16.40 20.19
N GLU A 178 1.55 -16.94 19.06
CA GLU A 178 1.41 -18.39 18.93
C GLU A 178 2.78 -19.03 19.07
N GLU A 179 2.89 -19.98 19.99
CA GLU A 179 4.10 -20.75 20.22
C GLU A 179 4.46 -21.56 18.96
N PRO A 180 5.73 -21.57 18.54
CA PRO A 180 6.22 -22.39 17.44
C PRO A 180 5.91 -23.88 17.62
N ASP A 181 5.69 -24.60 16.52
CA ASP A 181 5.29 -26.02 16.59
C ASP A 181 6.38 -26.92 17.20
N TYR A 182 7.64 -26.49 17.19
CA TYR A 182 8.73 -27.20 17.86
C TYR A 182 8.61 -27.22 19.39
N PHE A 183 7.85 -26.30 20.02
CA PHE A 183 7.54 -26.38 21.46
C PHE A 183 6.71 -27.62 21.80
N LYS A 184 5.96 -28.16 20.84
CA LYS A 184 5.15 -29.37 21.00
C LYS A 184 5.91 -30.64 20.64
N SER A 185 7.16 -30.52 20.18
CA SER A 185 7.95 -31.67 19.77
C SER A 185 8.33 -32.53 20.99
N PRO A 186 8.12 -33.85 20.95
CA PRO A 186 8.49 -34.73 22.07
C PRO A 186 10.01 -34.74 22.35
N SER A 187 10.84 -34.43 21.36
CA SER A 187 12.29 -34.26 21.56
C SER A 187 12.61 -33.03 22.39
N PHE A 188 11.92 -31.90 22.14
CA PHE A 188 12.10 -30.66 22.91
C PHE A 188 11.63 -30.83 24.36
N LEU A 189 10.49 -31.47 24.58
CA LEU A 189 9.93 -31.67 25.93
C LEU A 189 10.79 -32.59 26.83
N LYS A 190 11.60 -33.46 26.24
CA LYS A 190 12.47 -34.40 26.97
C LYS A 190 13.87 -33.85 27.19
N ASP A 191 14.42 -33.22 26.15
CA ASP A 191 15.84 -32.88 26.08
C ASP A 191 16.11 -31.38 26.02
N GLY A 192 15.09 -30.51 25.93
CA GLY A 192 15.28 -29.08 25.66
C GLY A 192 15.76 -28.79 24.24
N PHE A 193 16.09 -27.53 23.97
CA PHE A 193 16.59 -27.05 22.69
C PHE A 193 18.12 -26.94 22.72
N ASP A 194 18.79 -27.52 21.73
CA ASP A 194 20.25 -27.43 21.60
C ASP A 194 20.64 -26.09 20.97
N ILE A 195 21.28 -25.22 21.76
CA ILE A 195 21.81 -23.93 21.31
C ILE A 195 23.33 -23.91 21.18
N SER A 196 23.97 -25.09 21.09
CA SER A 196 25.44 -25.19 21.00
C SER A 196 26.03 -24.46 19.79
N CYS A 197 25.27 -24.32 18.70
CA CYS A 197 25.69 -23.55 17.52
C CYS A 197 25.94 -22.06 17.81
N LEU A 198 25.38 -21.50 18.89
CA LEU A 198 25.50 -20.10 19.23
C LEU A 198 26.79 -19.79 20.01
N ASN A 199 27.44 -20.82 20.57
CA ASN A 199 28.59 -20.68 21.45
C ASN A 199 29.88 -21.17 20.75
N GLN A 200 30.93 -20.35 20.74
CA GLN A 200 32.19 -20.65 20.04
C GLN A 200 33.09 -21.69 20.75
N GLY A 201 32.57 -22.32 21.81
CA GLY A 201 33.24 -23.38 22.56
C GLY A 201 32.18 -24.39 23.00
N HIS A 202 32.31 -25.61 22.51
CA HIS A 202 31.39 -26.71 22.73
C HIS A 202 31.21 -27.01 24.22
N ASP A 203 30.05 -26.65 24.74
CA ASP A 203 29.40 -27.34 25.85
C ASP A 203 27.94 -27.48 25.43
N VAL A 204 27.42 -28.70 25.43
CA VAL A 204 26.04 -28.98 24.99
C VAL A 204 25.08 -28.34 25.99
N LYS A 205 24.61 -27.12 25.69
CA LYS A 205 23.58 -26.41 26.46
C LYS A 205 22.23 -26.70 25.83
N LYS A 206 21.69 -27.86 26.18
CA LYS A 206 20.28 -28.17 26.03
C LYS A 206 19.51 -27.30 27.03
N ILE A 207 18.78 -26.30 26.54
CA ILE A 207 18.01 -25.38 27.40
C ILE A 207 16.52 -25.47 27.13
N ASP A 208 15.72 -25.34 28.17
CA ASP A 208 14.30 -25.05 27.98
C ASP A 208 14.17 -23.56 27.63
N ILE A 209 13.90 -23.30 26.34
CA ILE A 209 13.76 -21.95 25.77
C ILE A 209 12.49 -21.24 26.24
N SER A 210 11.52 -21.93 26.85
CA SER A 210 10.30 -21.29 27.37
C SER A 210 10.60 -20.33 28.53
N ASN A 211 11.56 -20.69 29.39
CA ASN A 211 11.97 -19.91 30.54
C ASN A 211 13.13 -18.96 30.20
N ASP A 212 12.91 -17.66 30.37
CA ASP A 212 13.92 -16.62 30.09
C ASP A 212 15.18 -16.77 30.97
N ALA A 213 15.05 -17.32 32.17
CA ALA A 213 16.18 -17.50 33.10
C ALA A 213 17.20 -18.55 32.61
N ASN A 214 16.83 -19.42 31.67
CA ASN A 214 17.71 -20.47 31.14
C ASN A 214 18.59 -19.98 29.99
N TRP A 215 18.35 -18.78 29.47
CA TRP A 215 19.13 -18.23 28.37
C TRP A 215 20.50 -17.74 28.86
N PRO A 216 21.60 -18.04 28.13
CA PRO A 216 22.90 -17.46 28.43
C PRO A 216 22.87 -15.94 28.27
N ASP A 217 23.68 -15.24 29.05
CA ASP A 217 23.81 -13.78 28.94
C ASP A 217 24.33 -13.35 27.55
N ALA A 218 23.94 -12.15 27.12
CA ALA A 218 24.33 -11.56 25.83
C ALA A 218 25.86 -11.61 25.60
N LYS A 219 26.64 -11.30 26.65
CA LYS A 219 28.12 -11.34 26.61
C LYS A 219 28.66 -12.74 26.29
N THR A 220 28.04 -13.78 26.85
CA THR A 220 28.43 -15.19 26.61
C THR A 220 28.21 -15.59 25.16
N LEU A 221 27.16 -15.06 24.54
CA LEU A 221 26.84 -15.29 23.12
C LEU A 221 27.57 -14.32 22.17
N ASN A 222 28.43 -13.44 22.72
CA ASN A 222 29.11 -12.37 22.00
C ASN A 222 28.12 -11.47 21.22
N MET A 223 27.04 -11.08 21.89
CA MET A 223 25.96 -10.24 21.39
C MET A 223 25.78 -9.02 22.27
N ASP A 224 25.25 -7.93 21.70
CA ASP A 224 24.68 -6.85 22.50
C ASP A 224 23.26 -7.18 22.98
N ASP A 225 22.72 -6.38 23.91
CA ASP A 225 21.40 -6.62 24.51
C ASP A 225 20.26 -6.58 23.49
N SER A 226 20.41 -5.81 22.40
CA SER A 226 19.40 -5.72 21.34
C SER A 226 19.40 -6.96 20.47
N GLN A 227 20.57 -7.49 20.15
CA GLN A 227 20.77 -8.71 19.37
C GLN A 227 20.31 -9.95 20.16
N HIS A 228 20.64 -10.00 21.44
CA HIS A 228 20.21 -11.06 22.36
C HIS A 228 18.68 -11.12 22.46
N ARG A 229 18.03 -9.97 22.66
CA ARG A 229 16.57 -9.88 22.68
C ARG A 229 15.95 -10.31 21.34
N ALA A 230 16.56 -9.92 20.22
CA ALA A 230 16.09 -10.29 18.89
C ALA A 230 16.13 -11.80 18.66
N LEU A 231 17.22 -12.45 19.07
CA LEU A 231 17.38 -13.91 19.02
C LEU A 231 16.31 -14.63 19.85
N ILE A 232 16.13 -14.25 21.12
CA ILE A 232 15.12 -14.86 21.99
C ILE A 232 13.72 -14.70 21.39
N THR A 233 13.41 -13.50 20.88
CA THR A 233 12.12 -13.21 20.24
C THR A 233 11.89 -14.10 19.02
N SER A 234 12.91 -14.30 18.17
CA SER A 234 12.80 -15.20 17.01
C SER A 234 12.60 -16.67 17.39
N MET A 235 13.17 -17.10 18.52
CA MET A 235 13.08 -18.48 19.02
C MET A 235 11.81 -18.76 19.83
N LYS A 236 11.01 -17.74 20.13
CA LYS A 236 9.74 -17.90 20.87
C LYS A 236 8.51 -17.64 20.02
N SER A 237 8.68 -17.14 18.80
CA SER A 237 7.58 -16.66 17.96
C SER A 237 7.53 -17.43 16.64
N LYS A 238 6.32 -17.85 16.20
CA LYS A 238 6.13 -18.38 14.83
C LYS A 238 6.57 -17.39 13.74
N LEU A 239 6.45 -16.10 14.03
CA LEU A 239 6.91 -15.02 13.16
C LEU A 239 7.44 -13.87 14.03
N ALA A 240 8.66 -13.42 13.78
CA ALA A 240 9.27 -12.31 14.49
C ALA A 240 9.70 -11.21 13.51
N PHE A 241 9.49 -9.96 13.89
CA PHE A 241 9.93 -8.81 13.13
C PHE A 241 11.12 -8.14 13.84
N ILE A 242 12.32 -8.31 13.28
CA ILE A 242 13.55 -7.78 13.85
C ILE A 242 13.98 -6.56 13.04
N GLN A 243 14.10 -5.41 13.70
CA GLN A 243 14.58 -4.17 13.10
C GLN A 243 15.88 -3.71 13.77
N GLY A 244 16.74 -3.09 12.97
CA GLY A 244 17.92 -2.39 13.48
C GLY A 244 18.47 -1.40 12.45
N PRO A 245 19.10 -0.29 12.88
CA PRO A 245 19.85 0.62 12.02
C PRO A 245 20.93 -0.07 11.14
N PRO A 246 21.40 0.52 10.04
CA PRO A 246 22.53 -0.03 9.29
C PRO A 246 23.75 -0.24 10.21
N GLY A 247 24.46 -1.36 10.05
CA GLY A 247 25.63 -1.69 10.87
C GLY A 247 25.37 -2.45 12.17
N THR A 248 24.12 -2.70 12.59
CA THR A 248 23.82 -3.40 13.86
C THR A 248 23.96 -4.94 13.83
N GLY A 249 24.70 -5.49 12.87
CA GLY A 249 24.97 -6.94 12.82
C GLY A 249 23.75 -7.83 12.50
N LYS A 250 22.70 -7.31 11.83
CA LYS A 250 21.52 -8.12 11.43
C LYS A 250 21.88 -9.41 10.69
N THR A 251 22.88 -9.36 9.82
CA THR A 251 23.38 -10.54 9.09
C THR A 251 24.03 -11.56 10.02
N VAL A 252 24.71 -11.12 11.07
CA VAL A 252 25.34 -12.00 12.07
C VAL A 252 24.27 -12.75 12.86
N ILE A 253 23.17 -12.08 13.22
CA ILE A 253 22.04 -12.72 13.91
C ILE A 253 21.34 -13.73 13.00
N GLY A 254 21.11 -13.37 11.72
CA GLY A 254 20.41 -14.26 10.79
C GLY A 254 21.20 -15.48 10.32
N LEU A 255 22.53 -15.50 10.51
CA LEU A 255 23.41 -16.61 10.14
C LEU A 255 23.74 -17.56 11.31
N LYS A 256 23.55 -17.10 12.54
CA LYS A 256 23.72 -17.91 13.76
C LYS A 256 22.49 -18.73 14.04
#